data_AF-A0A5J4NLC9-F1
#
_entry.id   AF-A0A5J4NLC9-F1
#
_cell.length_a   1.000
_cell.length_b   1.000
_cell.length_c   1.000
_cell.angle_alpha   90.00
_cell.angle_beta   90.00
_cell.angle_gamma   90.00
#
_symmetry.space_group_name_H-M   'P 1'
#
loop_
_entity.id
_entity.type
_entity.pdbx_description
1 polymer ?
#
loop_
_entity_poly.entity_id
_entity_poly.type
_entity_poly.pdbx_seq_one_letter_code
_entity_poly.pdbx_strand_id
1 'polypeptide(L)'
;MMFDDTSWNDSEQQGFQFDWDKSEQLPNLTRLSSDGFSTDAKLFIQADLALEIERPVCMVCHSLIENIVFYESKVTFCSEHCWQSVLCTAMDDFAVGGMTAWPLETFTSFQAKMFLLNLACKSFDGGILIKMLRYFQTILTPDTFDRLLFANRIAFNHFAHFLRKTGQNSLLADLLMSHGFVERAKIQSYRQLTSQLDSTSVENAENLVHRLRIFAMTELADDPKLSLLRETTLQLSDLLQFQLQYEPEWKAFCATLSASSSEVQHSGDRSASLLALPLSETTRACCWMDKNVGAGSRVQQLCTKLKVLSEQFRWLVLEPLVLGANWVELDSVLVEKIIAKYLSRCADPHEMTEVAARLRMYSVAVQTDLGDEAFISPAQSSRPLRILRQ
;
A
#
# COMPACT_ATOMS: atom_id res chain seq x y z
N MET A 1 13.04 -28.16 22.93
CA MET A 1 12.35 -29.45 22.72
C MET A 1 11.61 -29.34 21.42
N MET A 2 12.01 -30.11 20.41
CA MET A 2 11.23 -30.26 19.18
C MET A 2 9.98 -31.07 19.55
N PHE A 3 8.80 -30.50 19.31
CA PHE A 3 7.53 -31.21 19.47
C PHE A 3 7.24 -32.01 18.21
N ASP A 4 6.78 -33.24 18.44
CA ASP A 4 6.53 -34.29 17.46
C ASP A 4 5.26 -33.97 16.63
N ASP A 5 5.37 -34.08 15.30
CA ASP A 5 4.36 -33.73 14.30
C ASP A 5 3.18 -34.74 14.22
N THR A 6 3.14 -35.72 15.11
CA THR A 6 2.15 -36.79 15.12
C THR A 6 0.81 -36.42 15.77
N SER A 7 0.72 -35.28 16.48
CA SER A 7 -0.50 -34.87 17.21
C SER A 7 -1.47 -33.99 16.40
N TRP A 8 -1.12 -33.62 15.17
CA TRP A 8 -1.92 -32.74 14.30
C TRP A 8 -2.82 -33.49 13.33
N ASN A 9 -3.28 -34.68 13.72
CA ASN A 9 -4.28 -35.40 12.97
C ASN A 9 -5.67 -35.01 13.50
N ASP A 10 -6.33 -34.07 12.82
CA ASP A 10 -7.73 -33.66 13.09
C ASP A 10 -8.73 -34.83 13.09
N SER A 11 -8.29 -36.04 12.72
CA SER A 11 -9.11 -37.27 12.74
C SER A 11 -9.22 -37.95 14.11
N GLU A 12 -8.42 -37.56 15.12
CA GLU A 12 -8.57 -38.07 16.50
C GLU A 12 -9.26 -37.10 17.46
N GLN A 13 -9.48 -35.85 17.05
CA GLN A 13 -10.27 -34.88 17.81
C GLN A 13 -11.69 -34.85 17.23
N GLN A 14 -12.67 -35.39 17.99
CA GLN A 14 -14.09 -35.20 17.70
C GLN A 14 -14.50 -33.74 17.98
N GLY A 15 -14.00 -32.81 17.16
CA GLY A 15 -14.45 -31.43 17.08
C GLY A 15 -15.52 -31.32 16.00
N PHE A 16 -16.66 -30.70 16.35
CA PHE A 16 -17.78 -30.51 15.44
C PHE A 16 -17.37 -29.80 14.12
N GLN A 17 -17.90 -30.32 13.02
CA GLN A 17 -18.01 -29.60 11.75
C GLN A 17 -19.26 -28.69 11.83
N PHE A 18 -19.09 -27.37 11.79
CA PHE A 18 -20.20 -26.42 11.86
C PHE A 18 -20.53 -25.83 10.48
N ASP A 19 -21.76 -26.10 10.01
CA ASP A 19 -22.44 -25.37 8.93
C ASP A 19 -23.01 -24.07 9.50
N TRP A 20 -22.60 -22.92 8.92
CA TRP A 20 -22.99 -21.59 9.40
C TRP A 20 -24.27 -21.01 8.77
N ASP A 21 -25.00 -21.77 7.94
CA ASP A 21 -26.20 -21.28 7.27
C ASP A 21 -27.43 -22.11 7.62
N LYS A 22 -28.09 -21.87 8.77
CA LYS A 22 -29.58 -21.91 8.90
C LYS A 22 -30.08 -21.09 10.09
N SER A 23 -30.81 -20.03 9.77
CA SER A 23 -31.69 -19.29 10.66
C SER A 23 -32.97 -20.07 11.00
N GLU A 24 -33.39 -19.94 12.25
CA GLU A 24 -34.76 -20.01 12.80
C GLU A 24 -35.65 -21.23 12.51
N GLN A 25 -36.00 -21.99 13.57
CA GLN A 25 -37.38 -22.20 14.03
C GLN A 25 -37.46 -22.92 15.39
N LEU A 26 -38.38 -22.44 16.24
CA LEU A 26 -38.67 -22.89 17.62
C LEU A 26 -39.39 -24.27 17.68
N PRO A 27 -39.55 -24.88 18.88
CA PRO A 27 -39.61 -26.32 19.08
C PRO A 27 -41.04 -26.88 19.13
N ASN A 28 -41.18 -28.17 18.82
CA ASN A 28 -42.34 -28.96 19.20
C ASN A 28 -41.94 -30.04 20.21
N LEU A 29 -42.36 -29.82 21.46
CA LEU A 29 -42.58 -30.87 22.46
C LEU A 29 -43.65 -31.83 21.95
N THR A 30 -43.38 -33.15 21.94
CA THR A 30 -44.28 -34.20 22.47
C THR A 30 -43.73 -35.62 22.18
N ARG A 31 -43.46 -36.41 23.24
CA ARG A 31 -44.14 -37.68 23.60
C ARG A 31 -43.27 -38.61 24.45
N LEU A 32 -43.75 -38.82 25.67
CA LEU A 32 -43.56 -40.01 26.52
C LEU A 32 -44.29 -41.23 25.94
N SER A 33 -43.70 -42.42 26.06
CA SER A 33 -44.31 -43.73 26.38
C SER A 33 -43.16 -44.76 26.40
N SER A 34 -42.74 -45.31 27.55
CA SER A 34 -43.31 -46.46 28.28
C SER A 34 -43.36 -47.78 27.50
N ASP A 35 -42.54 -48.73 27.96
CA ASP A 35 -42.89 -50.11 28.35
C ASP A 35 -41.99 -51.19 27.76
N GLY A 36 -41.57 -52.08 28.67
CA GLY A 36 -40.83 -53.29 28.33
C GLY A 36 -40.14 -53.94 29.52
N PHE A 37 -40.91 -54.37 30.53
CA PHE A 37 -40.46 -55.30 31.57
C PHE A 37 -39.92 -56.60 30.93
N SER A 38 -38.74 -57.05 31.37
CA SER A 38 -38.52 -58.49 31.61
C SER A 38 -37.44 -58.66 32.67
N THR A 39 -37.88 -59.19 33.79
CA THR A 39 -37.13 -59.85 34.84
C THR A 39 -36.13 -60.86 34.29
N ASP A 40 -34.87 -60.75 34.70
CA ASP A 40 -34.14 -61.91 35.20
C ASP A 40 -33.29 -61.51 36.40
N ALA A 41 -33.64 -62.16 37.50
CA ALA A 41 -33.06 -61.95 38.81
C ALA A 41 -31.78 -62.77 38.95
N LYS A 42 -30.80 -62.15 39.62
CA LYS A 42 -29.78 -62.83 40.44
C LYS A 42 -28.79 -63.71 39.67
N LEU A 43 -27.71 -63.08 39.24
CA LEU A 43 -26.35 -63.55 39.50
C LEU A 43 -25.44 -62.31 39.45
N PHE A 44 -24.54 -62.18 40.42
CA PHE A 44 -23.57 -61.08 40.62
C PHE A 44 -24.04 -59.83 41.39
N ILE A 45 -24.55 -60.05 42.61
CA ILE A 45 -24.13 -59.19 43.74
C ILE A 45 -22.70 -59.61 44.07
N GLN A 46 -21.72 -59.06 43.36
CA GLN A 46 -20.29 -58.95 43.72
C GLN A 46 -19.48 -58.52 42.49
N ALA A 47 -19.79 -57.33 41.95
CA ALA A 47 -18.87 -56.57 41.11
C ALA A 47 -19.12 -55.04 41.20
N ASP A 48 -19.95 -54.59 42.15
CA ASP A 48 -20.32 -53.17 42.35
C ASP A 48 -19.27 -52.35 43.12
N LEU A 49 -17.98 -52.70 43.07
CA LEU A 49 -16.98 -52.00 43.91
C LEU A 49 -15.59 -51.81 43.29
N ALA A 50 -15.44 -51.76 41.96
CA ALA A 50 -14.13 -51.50 41.36
C ALA A 50 -14.14 -50.87 39.94
N LEU A 51 -15.20 -50.14 39.57
CA LEU A 51 -15.19 -49.26 38.39
C LEU A 51 -15.85 -47.93 38.77
N GLU A 52 -15.22 -47.21 39.70
CA GLU A 52 -15.31 -45.75 39.68
C GLU A 52 -14.62 -45.30 38.39
N ILE A 53 -15.36 -45.34 37.28
CA ILE A 53 -15.06 -44.50 36.13
C ILE A 53 -15.19 -43.09 36.70
N GLU A 54 -14.07 -42.45 37.01
CA GLU A 54 -14.00 -41.04 37.37
C GLU A 54 -14.81 -40.28 36.32
N ARG A 55 -16.05 -39.93 36.65
CA ARG A 55 -16.91 -39.21 35.72
C ARG A 55 -16.24 -37.86 35.54
N PRO A 56 -15.78 -37.50 34.31
CA PRO A 56 -15.05 -36.27 34.14
C PRO A 56 -15.95 -35.11 34.56
N VAL A 57 -15.42 -34.25 35.42
CA VAL A 57 -16.10 -33.05 35.91
C VAL A 57 -15.60 -31.87 35.08
N CYS A 58 -16.49 -30.95 34.73
CA CYS A 58 -16.05 -29.74 34.05
C CYS A 58 -15.23 -28.85 34.98
N MET A 59 -14.08 -28.41 34.50
CA MET A 59 -13.15 -27.55 35.26
C MET A 59 -13.65 -26.12 35.54
N VAL A 60 -14.81 -25.74 34.98
CA VAL A 60 -15.39 -24.40 35.13
C VAL A 60 -16.66 -24.45 35.97
N CYS A 61 -17.63 -25.24 35.51
CA CYS A 61 -18.98 -25.31 36.08
C CYS A 61 -19.08 -26.39 37.18
N HIS A 62 -18.05 -27.23 37.33
CA HIS A 62 -18.03 -28.41 38.20
C HIS A 62 -19.21 -29.38 38.03
N SER A 63 -19.89 -29.34 36.88
CA SER A 63 -20.95 -30.29 36.56
C SER A 63 -20.36 -31.60 36.06
N LEU A 64 -21.07 -32.70 36.33
CA LEU A 64 -20.76 -34.02 35.77
C LEU A 64 -20.97 -33.99 34.25
N ILE A 65 -19.98 -34.50 33.51
CA ILE A 65 -20.03 -34.58 32.05
C ILE A 65 -20.61 -35.96 31.70
N GLU A 66 -21.86 -35.99 31.24
CA GLU A 66 -22.54 -37.24 30.85
C GLU A 66 -22.05 -37.79 29.50
N ASN A 67 -21.61 -36.90 28.59
CA ASN A 67 -20.98 -37.23 27.31
C ASN A 67 -19.64 -36.52 27.20
N ILE A 68 -18.55 -37.27 27.02
CA ILE A 68 -17.20 -36.70 27.00
C ILE A 68 -17.02 -35.82 25.75
N VAL A 69 -16.99 -34.50 25.93
CA VAL A 69 -16.62 -33.55 24.88
C VAL A 69 -15.22 -33.02 25.21
N PHE A 70 -14.22 -33.50 24.48
CA PHE A 70 -12.86 -32.97 24.58
C PHE A 70 -12.72 -31.78 23.64
N TYR A 71 -12.52 -30.59 24.20
CA TYR A 71 -12.11 -29.42 23.42
C TYR A 71 -10.59 -29.31 23.30
N GLU A 72 -9.85 -29.85 24.27
CA GLU A 72 -8.39 -29.78 24.34
C GLU A 72 -7.83 -31.06 24.95
N SER A 73 -6.58 -31.40 24.61
CA SER A 73 -5.93 -32.68 24.93
C SER A 73 -5.83 -33.06 26.42
N LYS A 74 -6.05 -32.11 27.35
CA LYS A 74 -5.87 -32.30 28.79
C LYS A 74 -7.00 -31.72 29.66
N VAL A 75 -8.04 -31.16 29.07
CA VAL A 75 -9.07 -30.41 29.81
C VAL A 75 -10.46 -30.75 29.27
N THR A 76 -11.38 -31.03 30.19
CA THR A 76 -12.78 -31.35 29.88
C THR A 76 -13.71 -30.18 30.23
N PHE A 77 -14.64 -29.89 29.33
CA PHE A 77 -15.62 -28.81 29.50
C PHE A 77 -17.05 -29.36 29.37
N CYS A 78 -17.98 -28.86 30.19
CA CYS A 78 -19.39 -29.29 30.18
C CYS A 78 -20.18 -28.73 28.99
N SER A 79 -19.69 -27.64 28.37
CA SER A 79 -20.36 -26.94 27.28
C SER A 79 -19.38 -26.03 26.54
N GLU A 80 -19.76 -25.62 25.32
CA GLU A 80 -19.04 -24.60 24.55
C GLU A 80 -18.98 -23.27 25.32
N HIS A 81 -20.04 -22.90 26.03
CA HIS A 81 -20.06 -21.70 26.86
C HIS A 81 -18.96 -21.74 27.94
N CYS A 82 -18.75 -22.90 28.58
CA CYS A 82 -17.68 -23.04 29.57
C CYS A 82 -16.30 -22.95 28.93
N TRP A 83 -16.10 -23.58 27.77
CA TRP A 83 -14.85 -23.47 27.01
C TRP A 83 -14.56 -22.01 26.58
N GLN A 84 -15.53 -21.33 25.97
CA GLN A 84 -15.41 -19.92 25.57
C GLN A 84 -15.17 -18.99 26.77
N SER A 85 -15.83 -19.23 27.90
CA SER A 85 -15.61 -18.46 29.14
C SER A 85 -14.17 -18.54 29.60
N VAL A 86 -13.55 -19.72 29.53
CA VAL A 86 -12.13 -19.86 29.89
C VAL A 86 -11.23 -19.11 28.90
N LEU A 87 -11.51 -19.21 27.61
CA LEU A 87 -10.76 -18.47 26.59
C LEU A 87 -10.86 -16.96 26.78
N CYS A 88 -12.02 -16.44 27.18
CA CYS A 88 -12.19 -15.03 27.55
C CYS A 88 -11.32 -14.65 28.76
N THR A 89 -11.34 -15.45 29.83
CA THR A 89 -10.48 -15.19 31.00
C THR A 89 -9.00 -15.23 30.63
N ALA A 90 -8.58 -16.21 29.82
CA ALA A 90 -7.21 -16.32 29.34
C ALA A 90 -6.79 -15.12 28.48
N MET A 91 -7.70 -14.57 27.67
CA MET A 91 -7.48 -13.34 26.91
C MET A 91 -7.28 -12.11 27.80
N ASP A 92 -8.15 -11.94 28.81
CA ASP A 92 -8.07 -10.81 29.73
C ASP A 92 -6.77 -10.85 30.52
N ASP A 93 -6.38 -12.02 31.01
CA ASP A 93 -5.12 -12.18 31.72
C ASP A 93 -3.91 -11.95 30.81
N PHE A 94 -3.94 -12.43 29.56
CA PHE A 94 -2.89 -12.18 28.56
C PHE A 94 -2.75 -10.68 28.25
N ALA A 95 -3.86 -9.95 28.19
CA ALA A 95 -3.86 -8.51 27.97
C ALA A 95 -3.12 -7.74 29.08
N VAL A 96 -3.33 -8.15 30.33
CA VAL A 96 -2.74 -7.52 31.53
C VAL A 96 -1.32 -8.03 31.82
N GLY A 97 -0.90 -9.14 31.19
CA GLY A 97 0.39 -9.79 31.44
C GLY A 97 0.42 -10.53 32.79
N GLY A 98 -0.74 -10.96 33.26
CA GLY A 98 -0.89 -11.72 34.50
C GLY A 98 -0.42 -13.17 34.36
N MET A 99 -0.10 -13.81 35.48
CA MET A 99 0.01 -15.27 35.54
C MET A 99 -1.40 -15.85 35.60
N THR A 100 -1.78 -16.59 34.56
CA THR A 100 -3.13 -17.07 34.38
C THR A 100 -3.29 -18.45 35.03
N ALA A 101 -4.50 -18.78 35.47
CA ALA A 101 -4.85 -20.18 35.79
C ALA A 101 -5.00 -21.04 34.51
N TRP A 102 -5.04 -20.39 33.35
CA TRP A 102 -5.27 -20.99 32.02
C TRP A 102 -4.23 -20.50 31.02
N PRO A 103 -3.00 -21.05 31.05
CA PRO A 103 -1.95 -20.64 30.13
C PRO A 103 -2.39 -20.86 28.68
N LEU A 104 -2.02 -19.97 27.76
CA LEU A 104 -2.43 -20.09 26.36
C LEU A 104 -1.91 -21.39 25.71
N GLU A 105 -0.85 -21.99 26.24
CA GLU A 105 -0.37 -23.31 25.81
C GLU A 105 -1.38 -24.45 26.05
N THR A 106 -2.33 -24.25 26.97
CA THR A 106 -3.40 -25.21 27.26
C THR A 106 -4.34 -25.39 26.07
N PHE A 107 -4.42 -24.38 25.20
CA PHE A 107 -5.31 -24.34 24.05
C PHE A 107 -4.56 -24.70 22.77
N THR A 108 -4.48 -25.99 22.52
CA THR A 108 -3.76 -26.58 21.39
C THR A 108 -4.55 -26.49 20.09
N SER A 109 -5.88 -26.59 20.16
CA SER A 109 -6.75 -26.65 18.99
C SER A 109 -6.69 -25.41 18.11
N PHE A 110 -6.88 -25.61 16.80
CA PHE A 110 -6.98 -24.50 15.84
C PHE A 110 -8.19 -23.60 16.13
N GLN A 111 -9.32 -24.20 16.53
CA GLN A 111 -10.55 -23.49 16.90
C GLN A 111 -10.34 -22.56 18.09
N ALA A 112 -9.63 -23.00 19.15
CA ALA A 112 -9.34 -22.12 20.28
C ALA A 112 -8.47 -20.92 19.85
N LYS A 113 -7.43 -21.15 19.04
CA LYS A 113 -6.55 -20.09 18.54
C LYS A 113 -7.29 -19.09 17.65
N MET A 114 -8.19 -19.57 16.79
CA MET A 114 -9.08 -18.72 16.02
C MET A 114 -10.02 -17.90 16.92
N PHE A 115 -10.58 -18.51 17.96
CA PHE A 115 -11.47 -17.83 18.89
C PHE A 115 -10.73 -16.72 19.67
N LEU A 116 -9.54 -17.02 20.21
CA LEU A 116 -8.66 -16.06 20.87
C LEU A 116 -8.29 -14.90 19.94
N LEU A 117 -7.94 -15.20 18.68
CA LEU A 117 -7.63 -14.16 17.69
C LEU A 117 -8.84 -13.26 17.40
N ASN A 118 -10.03 -13.84 17.31
CA ASN A 118 -11.27 -13.11 17.10
C ASN A 118 -11.61 -12.22 18.31
N LEU A 119 -11.38 -12.69 19.54
CA LEU A 119 -11.51 -11.87 20.74
C LEU A 119 -10.51 -10.71 20.72
N ALA A 120 -9.25 -10.96 20.38
CA ALA A 120 -8.23 -9.93 20.25
C ALA A 120 -8.58 -8.88 19.17
N CYS A 121 -9.23 -9.29 18.08
CA CYS A 121 -9.71 -8.34 17.08
C CYS A 121 -10.90 -7.51 17.59
N LYS A 122 -11.78 -8.11 18.41
CA LYS A 122 -12.96 -7.44 19.01
C LYS A 122 -12.61 -6.52 20.18
N SER A 123 -11.43 -6.67 20.80
CA SER A 123 -10.98 -5.76 21.86
C SER A 123 -10.62 -4.37 21.35
N PHE A 124 -10.45 -4.20 20.02
CA PHE A 124 -9.99 -2.97 19.37
C PHE A 124 -8.63 -2.46 19.89
N ASP A 125 -7.86 -3.30 20.58
CA ASP A 125 -6.50 -3.01 21.02
C ASP A 125 -5.49 -3.65 20.06
N GLY A 126 -4.92 -2.81 19.19
CA GLY A 126 -3.90 -3.25 18.25
C GLY A 126 -2.63 -3.78 18.92
N GLY A 127 -2.31 -3.34 20.14
CA GLY A 127 -1.17 -3.82 20.91
C GLY A 127 -1.36 -5.26 21.38
N ILE A 128 -2.53 -5.58 21.94
CA ILE A 128 -2.88 -6.96 22.35
C ILE A 128 -2.92 -7.88 21.14
N LEU A 129 -3.55 -7.44 20.05
CA LEU A 129 -3.62 -8.21 18.81
C LEU A 129 -2.24 -8.56 18.26
N ILE A 130 -1.31 -7.60 18.20
CA ILE A 130 0.06 -7.87 17.73
C ILE A 130 0.82 -8.78 18.69
N LYS A 131 0.66 -8.59 20.01
CA LYS A 131 1.28 -9.51 21.00
C LYS A 131 0.79 -10.94 20.78
N MET A 132 -0.50 -11.14 20.58
CA MET A 132 -1.10 -12.45 20.33
C MET A 132 -0.59 -13.07 19.03
N LEU A 133 -0.53 -12.29 17.96
CA LEU A 133 0.00 -12.77 16.67
C LEU A 133 1.47 -13.16 16.76
N ARG A 134 2.29 -12.41 17.50
CA ARG A 134 3.69 -12.79 17.75
C ARG A 134 3.79 -14.07 18.57
N TYR A 135 2.95 -14.24 19.58
CA TYR A 135 2.89 -15.48 20.36
C TYR A 135 2.54 -16.67 19.46
N PHE A 136 1.51 -16.55 18.63
CA PHE A 136 1.14 -17.60 17.66
C PHE A 136 2.24 -17.87 16.64
N GLN A 137 2.93 -16.84 16.15
CA GLN A 137 4.06 -17.01 15.24
C GLN A 137 5.20 -17.85 15.84
N THR A 138 5.38 -17.83 17.16
CA THR A 138 6.44 -18.62 17.83
C THR A 138 6.07 -20.09 18.06
N ILE A 139 4.78 -20.41 18.10
CA ILE A 139 4.28 -21.73 18.52
C ILE A 139 3.73 -22.52 17.33
N LEU A 140 3.26 -21.83 16.30
CA LEU A 140 2.63 -22.44 15.14
C LEU A 140 3.62 -22.65 14.00
N THR A 141 3.34 -23.66 13.18
CA THR A 141 3.98 -23.81 11.88
C THR A 141 3.58 -22.66 10.95
N PRO A 142 4.44 -22.24 10.01
CA PRO A 142 4.15 -21.15 9.07
C PRO A 142 2.81 -21.32 8.35
N ASP A 143 2.52 -22.51 7.81
CA ASP A 143 1.25 -22.81 7.14
C ASP A 143 0.02 -22.65 8.05
N THR A 144 0.13 -23.03 9.32
CA THR A 144 -1.00 -22.90 10.26
C THR A 144 -1.21 -21.45 10.67
N PHE A 145 -0.12 -20.71 10.86
CA PHE A 145 -0.17 -19.28 11.15
C PHE A 145 -0.78 -18.49 9.97
N ASP A 146 -0.37 -18.79 8.74
CA ASP A 146 -0.91 -18.16 7.54
C ASP A 146 -2.40 -18.49 7.37
N ARG A 147 -2.83 -19.74 7.64
CA ARG A 147 -4.24 -20.11 7.66
C ARG A 147 -5.06 -19.31 8.68
N LEU A 148 -4.53 -19.09 9.90
CA LEU A 148 -5.18 -18.25 10.91
C LEU A 148 -5.33 -16.80 10.43
N LEU A 149 -4.27 -16.23 9.85
CA LEU A 149 -4.29 -14.87 9.30
C LEU A 149 -5.23 -14.74 8.11
N PHE A 150 -5.33 -15.76 7.26
CA PHE A 150 -6.24 -15.79 6.12
C PHE A 150 -7.71 -15.74 6.56
N ALA A 151 -8.03 -16.45 7.65
CA ALA A 151 -9.36 -16.45 8.22
C ALA A 151 -9.76 -15.10 8.85
N ASN A 152 -8.81 -14.24 9.22
CA ASN A 152 -9.09 -12.95 9.84
C ASN A 152 -8.35 -11.76 9.19
N ARG A 153 -9.09 -11.01 8.35
CA ARG A 153 -8.58 -9.85 7.62
C ARG A 153 -8.07 -8.72 8.53
N ILE A 154 -8.65 -8.54 9.72
CA ILE A 154 -8.23 -7.49 10.67
C ILE A 154 -6.85 -7.84 11.21
N ALA A 155 -6.68 -9.08 11.70
CA ALA A 155 -5.41 -9.61 12.15
C ALA A 155 -4.32 -9.47 11.09
N PHE A 156 -4.62 -9.88 9.85
CA PHE A 156 -3.71 -9.73 8.71
C PHE A 156 -3.26 -8.27 8.49
N ASN A 157 -4.20 -7.33 8.45
CA ASN A 157 -3.88 -5.91 8.20
C ASN A 157 -3.01 -5.32 9.33
N HIS A 158 -3.32 -5.65 10.58
CA HIS A 158 -2.52 -5.22 11.73
C HIS A 158 -1.11 -5.81 11.67
N PHE A 159 -0.99 -7.11 11.37
CA PHE A 159 0.30 -7.78 11.24
C PHE A 159 1.13 -7.19 10.11
N ALA A 160 0.54 -7.01 8.92
CA ALA A 160 1.22 -6.38 7.79
C ALA A 160 1.67 -4.95 8.11
N HIS A 161 0.87 -4.18 8.87
CA HIS A 161 1.26 -2.86 9.35
C HIS A 161 2.43 -2.93 10.34
N PHE A 162 2.39 -3.87 11.28
CA PHE A 162 3.46 -4.10 12.24
C PHE A 162 4.78 -4.47 11.55
N LEU A 163 4.76 -5.38 10.59
CA LEU A 163 5.95 -5.75 9.80
C LEU A 163 6.52 -4.55 9.04
N ARG A 164 5.64 -3.72 8.45
CA ARG A 164 6.07 -2.49 7.78
C ARG A 164 6.73 -1.49 8.73
N LYS A 165 6.19 -1.34 9.94
CA LYS A 165 6.73 -0.41 10.96
C LYS A 165 8.04 -0.89 11.58
N THR A 166 8.21 -2.21 11.70
CA THR A 166 9.43 -2.82 12.27
C THR A 166 10.52 -3.10 11.23
N GLY A 167 10.26 -2.85 9.94
CA GLY A 167 11.23 -3.02 8.86
C GLY A 167 11.47 -4.47 8.44
N GLN A 168 10.58 -5.41 8.83
CA GLN A 168 10.66 -6.83 8.46
C GLN A 168 10.15 -7.05 7.03
N ASN A 169 10.85 -6.48 6.05
CA ASN A 169 10.37 -6.40 4.66
C ASN A 169 10.31 -7.74 3.93
N SER A 170 11.25 -8.67 4.20
CA SER A 170 11.23 -10.01 3.60
C SER A 170 9.99 -10.77 4.02
N LEU A 171 9.75 -10.87 5.33
CA LEU A 171 8.56 -11.54 5.88
C LEU A 171 7.26 -10.88 5.39
N LEU A 172 7.23 -9.55 5.28
CA LEU A 172 6.07 -8.85 4.73
C LEU A 172 5.83 -9.17 3.25
N ALA A 173 6.89 -9.27 2.44
CA ALA A 173 6.77 -9.64 1.03
C ALA A 173 6.25 -11.07 0.88
N ASP A 174 6.82 -12.01 1.64
CA ASP A 174 6.42 -13.43 1.62
C ASP A 174 4.94 -13.58 2.02
N LEU A 175 4.53 -12.90 3.10
CA LEU A 175 3.14 -12.87 3.57
C LEU A 175 2.18 -12.22 2.56
N LEU A 176 2.58 -11.15 1.88
CA LEU A 176 1.74 -10.55 0.85
C LEU A 176 1.62 -11.46 -0.38
N MET A 177 2.70 -12.17 -0.74
CA MET A 177 2.72 -13.12 -1.86
C MET A 177 1.86 -14.35 -1.55
N SER A 178 1.97 -14.94 -0.36
CA SER A 178 1.18 -16.13 0.03
C SER A 178 -0.32 -15.84 0.07
N HIS A 179 -0.70 -14.61 0.42
CA HIS A 179 -2.10 -14.15 0.39
C HIS A 179 -2.57 -13.65 -1.00
N GLY A 180 -1.77 -13.80 -2.06
CA GLY A 180 -2.14 -13.40 -3.42
C GLY A 180 -2.12 -11.89 -3.68
N PHE A 181 -1.62 -11.08 -2.73
CA PHE A 181 -1.45 -9.63 -2.89
C PHE A 181 -0.12 -9.28 -3.56
N VAL A 182 0.11 -9.87 -4.74
CA VAL A 182 1.36 -9.72 -5.52
C VAL A 182 1.72 -8.25 -5.75
N GLU A 183 0.76 -7.43 -6.18
CA GLU A 183 0.97 -6.00 -6.40
C GLU A 183 1.46 -5.26 -5.15
N ARG A 184 0.85 -5.54 -3.99
CA ARG A 184 1.25 -4.92 -2.73
C ARG A 184 2.64 -5.37 -2.29
N ALA A 185 2.98 -6.63 -2.50
CA ALA A 185 4.31 -7.16 -2.23
C ALA A 185 5.37 -6.43 -3.07
N LYS A 186 5.13 -6.31 -4.37
CA LYS A 186 6.08 -5.67 -5.31
C LYS A 186 6.20 -4.17 -5.10
N ILE A 187 5.12 -3.47 -4.74
CA ILE A 187 5.19 -2.05 -4.33
C ILE A 187 6.05 -1.88 -3.07
N GLN A 188 5.99 -2.82 -2.12
CA GLN A 188 6.84 -2.78 -0.93
C GLN A 188 8.32 -2.98 -1.29
N SER A 189 8.64 -3.96 -2.14
CA SER A 189 10.00 -4.17 -2.65
C SER A 189 10.53 -2.94 -3.39
N TYR A 190 9.70 -2.32 -4.24
CA TYR A 190 10.02 -1.08 -4.92
C TYR A 190 10.35 0.05 -3.94
N ARG A 191 9.51 0.26 -2.91
CA ARG A 191 9.75 1.28 -1.88
C ARG A 191 11.07 1.09 -1.14
N GLN A 192 11.44 -0.16 -0.85
CA GLN A 192 12.71 -0.49 -0.22
C GLN A 192 13.92 -0.23 -1.14
N LEU A 193 13.76 -0.44 -2.46
CA LEU A 193 14.78 -0.06 -3.43
C LEU A 193 14.92 1.46 -3.49
N THR A 194 13.81 2.20 -3.59
CA THR A 194 13.84 3.66 -3.73
C THR A 194 14.21 4.41 -2.46
N SER A 195 14.05 3.83 -1.26
CA SER A 195 14.49 4.49 -0.02
C SER A 195 16.00 4.70 0.07
N GLN A 196 16.77 4.06 -0.82
CA GLN A 196 18.22 4.25 -0.92
C GLN A 196 18.59 5.54 -1.69
N LEU A 197 17.62 6.18 -2.35
CA LEU A 197 17.83 7.43 -3.10
C LEU A 197 18.27 8.59 -2.20
N ASP A 198 17.77 8.63 -0.95
CA ASP A 198 18.04 9.74 -0.02
C ASP A 198 19.49 9.80 0.49
N SER A 199 20.26 8.71 0.34
CA SER A 199 21.64 8.57 0.85
C SER A 199 22.68 8.37 -0.26
N THR A 200 22.39 8.85 -1.47
CA THR A 200 23.07 8.35 -2.68
C THR A 200 24.47 8.94 -2.88
N SER A 201 25.49 8.09 -2.85
CA SER A 201 26.81 8.33 -3.44
C SER A 201 26.84 7.84 -4.91
N VAL A 202 27.83 8.25 -5.70
CA VAL A 202 27.97 7.83 -7.11
C VAL A 202 28.02 6.30 -7.25
N GLU A 203 28.79 5.61 -6.42
CA GLU A 203 28.88 4.14 -6.42
C GLU A 203 27.55 3.46 -6.03
N ASN A 204 26.81 4.05 -5.09
CA ASN A 204 25.51 3.54 -4.68
C ASN A 204 24.46 3.74 -5.79
N ALA A 205 24.54 4.84 -6.54
CA ALA A 205 23.64 5.12 -7.67
C ALA A 205 23.80 4.09 -8.80
N GLU A 206 25.02 3.72 -9.18
CA GLU A 206 25.25 2.71 -10.22
C GLU A 206 24.66 1.36 -9.83
N ASN A 207 24.92 0.93 -8.59
CA ASN A 207 24.35 -0.29 -8.03
C ASN A 207 22.81 -0.23 -7.99
N LEU A 208 22.24 0.92 -7.63
CA LEU A 208 20.79 1.12 -7.58
C LEU A 208 20.17 1.04 -8.98
N VAL A 209 20.77 1.68 -9.99
CA VAL A 209 20.32 1.60 -11.39
C VAL A 209 20.28 0.15 -11.85
N HIS A 210 21.34 -0.62 -11.57
CA HIS A 210 21.39 -2.03 -11.94
C HIS A 210 20.29 -2.84 -11.26
N ARG A 211 20.08 -2.65 -9.95
CA ARG A 211 19.04 -3.34 -9.18
C ARG A 211 17.63 -2.99 -9.64
N LEU A 212 17.36 -1.72 -9.94
CA LEU A 212 16.06 -1.28 -10.47
C LEU A 212 15.76 -1.95 -11.83
N ARG A 213 16.76 -2.06 -12.71
CA ARG A 213 16.61 -2.75 -13.99
C ARG A 213 16.35 -4.24 -13.83
N ILE A 214 17.12 -4.92 -12.97
CA ILE A 214 16.88 -6.33 -12.66
C ILE A 214 15.45 -6.49 -12.15
N PHE A 215 15.04 -5.72 -11.14
CA PHE A 215 13.71 -5.78 -10.56
C PHE A 215 12.60 -5.60 -11.62
N ALA A 216 12.74 -4.62 -12.52
CA ALA A 216 11.79 -4.40 -13.61
C ALA A 216 11.74 -5.54 -14.63
N MET A 217 12.87 -6.22 -14.89
CA MET A 217 12.98 -7.28 -15.88
C MET A 217 12.67 -8.68 -15.35
N THR A 218 12.85 -8.94 -14.06
CA THR A 218 12.65 -10.27 -13.47
C THR A 218 11.38 -10.36 -12.63
N GLU A 219 11.09 -9.34 -11.82
CA GLU A 219 10.01 -9.42 -10.83
C GLU A 219 8.70 -8.79 -11.30
N LEU A 220 8.76 -7.88 -12.28
CA LEU A 220 7.60 -7.14 -12.80
C LEU A 220 7.24 -7.51 -14.24
N ALA A 221 8.05 -8.32 -14.92
CA ALA A 221 7.89 -8.55 -16.36
C ALA A 221 6.69 -9.43 -16.70
N ASP A 222 6.35 -10.37 -15.82
CA ASP A 222 5.41 -11.45 -16.11
C ASP A 222 3.94 -11.08 -15.82
N ASP A 223 3.69 -10.06 -14.99
CA ASP A 223 2.33 -9.66 -14.59
C ASP A 223 1.88 -8.37 -15.31
N PRO A 224 0.83 -8.42 -16.15
CA PRO A 224 0.32 -7.24 -16.84
C PRO A 224 -0.22 -6.16 -15.88
N LYS A 225 -0.69 -6.53 -14.69
CA LYS A 225 -1.15 -5.57 -13.66
C LYS A 225 -0.01 -4.70 -13.14
N LEU A 226 1.23 -5.18 -13.24
CA LEU A 226 2.43 -4.49 -12.80
C LEU A 226 3.11 -3.70 -13.93
N SER A 227 2.51 -3.64 -15.12
CA SER A 227 3.06 -2.93 -16.28
C SER A 227 3.40 -1.47 -16.00
N LEU A 228 2.52 -0.74 -15.29
CA LEU A 228 2.76 0.64 -14.89
C LEU A 228 3.94 0.76 -13.91
N LEU A 229 4.03 -0.14 -12.94
CA LEU A 229 5.14 -0.16 -11.98
C LEU A 229 6.46 -0.49 -12.69
N ARG A 230 6.42 -1.40 -13.67
CA ARG A 230 7.57 -1.75 -14.51
C ARG A 230 8.03 -0.55 -15.33
N GLU A 231 7.12 0.13 -16.01
CA GLU A 231 7.46 1.31 -16.83
C GLU A 231 8.06 2.43 -15.97
N THR A 232 7.43 2.75 -14.83
CA THR A 232 7.93 3.77 -13.91
C THR A 232 9.29 3.41 -13.31
N THR A 233 9.53 2.14 -12.99
CA THR A 233 10.84 1.65 -12.51
C THR A 233 11.92 1.80 -13.59
N LEU A 234 11.61 1.48 -14.86
CA LEU A 234 12.53 1.66 -15.97
C LEU A 234 12.83 3.13 -16.22
N GLN A 235 11.81 3.99 -16.24
CA GLN A 235 11.98 5.44 -16.38
C GLN A 235 12.84 6.03 -15.26
N LEU A 236 12.64 5.60 -14.00
CA LEU A 236 13.51 5.99 -12.89
C LEU A 236 14.95 5.54 -13.10
N SER A 237 15.16 4.30 -13.54
CA SER A 237 16.51 3.78 -13.82
C SER A 237 17.20 4.56 -14.95
N ASP A 238 16.46 4.96 -15.98
CA ASP A 238 16.96 5.69 -17.12
C ASP A 238 17.29 7.14 -16.78
N LEU A 239 16.50 7.76 -15.91
CA LEU A 239 16.74 9.09 -15.33
C LEU A 239 18.00 9.06 -14.46
N LEU A 240 18.12 8.12 -13.52
CA LEU A 240 19.31 8.01 -12.66
C LEU A 240 20.59 7.75 -13.47
N GLN A 241 20.51 6.89 -14.50
CA GLN A 241 21.64 6.65 -15.39
C GLN A 241 22.05 7.93 -16.13
N PHE A 242 21.07 8.72 -16.59
CA PHE A 242 21.34 10.01 -17.23
C PHE A 242 21.98 10.99 -16.25
N GLN A 243 21.47 11.08 -15.01
CA GLN A 243 22.05 11.93 -13.98
C GLN A 243 23.50 11.54 -13.68
N LEU A 244 23.79 10.25 -13.57
CA LEU A 244 25.15 9.73 -13.39
C LEU A 244 26.11 10.16 -14.51
N GLN A 245 25.65 10.07 -15.76
CA GLN A 245 26.44 10.46 -16.92
C GLN A 245 26.83 11.94 -16.89
N TYR A 246 25.93 12.81 -16.44
CA TYR A 246 26.09 14.27 -16.50
C TYR A 246 26.45 14.94 -15.16
N GLU A 247 26.52 14.16 -14.07
CA GLU A 247 26.96 14.60 -12.73
C GLU A 247 28.30 15.37 -12.73
N PRO A 248 29.38 14.93 -13.40
CA PRO A 248 30.66 15.66 -13.37
C PRO A 248 30.56 17.04 -14.05
N GLU A 249 29.80 17.12 -15.14
CA GLU A 249 29.60 18.36 -15.91
C GLU A 249 28.74 19.35 -15.11
N TRP A 250 27.70 18.86 -14.43
CA TRP A 250 26.89 19.66 -13.51
C TRP A 250 27.72 20.22 -12.36
N LYS A 251 28.56 19.38 -11.73
CA LYS A 251 29.46 19.82 -10.65
C LYS A 251 30.43 20.90 -11.12
N ALA A 252 31.02 20.75 -12.30
CA ALA A 252 31.91 21.76 -12.88
C ALA A 252 31.16 23.08 -13.16
N PHE A 253 29.94 22.99 -13.70
CA PHE A 253 29.08 24.16 -13.94
C PHE A 253 28.74 24.90 -12.64
N CYS A 254 28.31 24.18 -11.60
CA CYS A 254 28.02 24.74 -10.28
C CYS A 254 29.25 25.40 -9.64
N ALA A 255 30.44 24.78 -9.76
CA ALA A 255 31.68 25.37 -9.27
C ALA A 255 31.99 26.71 -9.98
N THR A 256 31.82 26.76 -11.29
CA THR A 256 32.04 27.97 -12.10
C THR A 256 31.06 29.10 -11.71
N LEU A 257 29.80 28.75 -11.45
CA LEU A 257 28.80 29.69 -10.95
C LEU A 257 29.13 30.22 -9.56
N SER A 258 29.59 29.36 -8.65
CA SER A 258 29.99 29.75 -7.29
C SER A 258 31.19 30.70 -7.27
N ALA A 259 32.10 30.57 -8.25
CA ALA A 259 33.25 31.46 -8.40
C ALA A 259 32.90 32.82 -9.04
N SER A 260 31.79 32.91 -9.78
CA SER A 260 31.39 34.10 -10.54
C SER A 260 30.23 34.90 -9.93
N SER A 261 29.52 34.35 -8.93
CA SER A 261 28.27 34.94 -8.44
C SER A 261 28.42 35.59 -7.06
N SER A 262 28.62 36.92 -7.05
CA SER A 262 28.15 37.80 -5.97
C SER A 262 26.75 38.38 -6.25
N GLU A 263 26.14 38.14 -7.43
CA GLU A 263 24.96 38.92 -7.87
C GLU A 263 23.79 38.16 -8.53
N VAL A 264 23.67 36.83 -8.41
CA VAL A 264 22.41 36.16 -8.85
C VAL A 264 21.74 35.44 -7.68
N GLN A 265 21.18 36.24 -6.78
CA GLN A 265 20.22 35.81 -5.77
C GLN A 265 18.84 35.58 -6.42
N HIS A 266 18.71 34.59 -7.28
CA HIS A 266 17.40 34.08 -7.69
C HIS A 266 17.30 32.59 -7.34
N SER A 267 16.77 32.40 -6.12
CA SER A 267 15.81 31.40 -5.67
C SER A 267 16.14 29.91 -5.80
N GLY A 268 16.15 29.24 -4.65
CA GLY A 268 16.04 27.79 -4.51
C GLY A 268 17.38 27.14 -4.21
N ASP A 269 17.42 26.38 -3.12
CA ASP A 269 18.52 25.54 -2.65
C ASP A 269 19.05 24.67 -3.81
N ARG A 270 20.06 25.16 -4.55
CA ARG A 270 20.59 24.45 -5.72
C ARG A 270 21.35 23.25 -5.20
N SER A 271 20.78 22.06 -5.34
CA SER A 271 21.46 20.83 -4.99
C SER A 271 22.79 20.74 -5.75
N ALA A 272 23.88 20.61 -5.00
CA ALA A 272 25.23 20.48 -5.57
C ALA A 272 25.43 19.18 -6.38
N SER A 273 24.48 18.24 -6.27
CA SER A 273 24.44 16.99 -7.03
C SER A 273 23.17 16.95 -7.89
N LEU A 274 23.32 16.35 -9.07
CA LEU A 274 22.23 16.07 -10.01
C LEU A 274 21.51 14.76 -9.66
N LEU A 275 22.11 13.92 -8.81
CA LEU A 275 21.62 12.59 -8.46
C LEU A 275 20.32 12.66 -7.66
N ALA A 276 19.41 11.72 -7.95
CA ALA A 276 18.12 11.55 -7.28
C ALA A 276 17.17 12.76 -7.36
N LEU A 277 17.48 13.74 -8.21
CA LEU A 277 16.57 14.84 -8.50
C LEU A 277 15.38 14.36 -9.33
N PRO A 278 14.19 14.96 -9.17
CA PRO A 278 13.07 14.67 -10.05
C PRO A 278 13.36 15.14 -11.47
N LEU A 279 12.56 14.66 -12.43
CA LEU A 279 12.70 15.00 -13.84
C LEU A 279 12.67 16.51 -14.10
N SER A 280 11.82 17.26 -13.39
CA SER A 280 11.71 18.72 -13.52
C SER A 280 13.01 19.43 -13.17
N GLU A 281 13.61 19.09 -12.02
CA GLU A 281 14.87 19.68 -11.56
C GLU A 281 16.04 19.27 -12.46
N THR A 282 16.07 18.01 -12.91
CA THR A 282 17.08 17.53 -13.86
C THR A 282 16.97 18.28 -15.20
N THR A 283 15.74 18.53 -15.66
CA THR A 283 15.47 19.30 -16.89
C THR A 283 15.93 20.74 -16.73
N ARG A 284 15.65 21.36 -15.58
CA ARG A 284 16.10 22.72 -15.25
C ARG A 284 17.62 22.82 -15.28
N ALA A 285 18.31 21.89 -14.63
CA ALA A 285 19.78 21.84 -14.64
C ALA A 285 20.33 21.72 -16.07
N CYS A 286 19.75 20.86 -16.90
CA CYS A 286 20.15 20.70 -18.30
C CYS A 286 19.91 21.97 -19.13
N CYS A 287 18.77 22.66 -18.95
CA CYS A 287 18.48 23.92 -19.63
C CYS A 287 19.53 25.00 -19.32
N TRP A 288 19.99 25.07 -18.07
CA TRP A 288 21.00 26.04 -17.66
C TRP A 288 22.41 25.71 -18.18
N MET A 289 22.76 24.43 -18.24
CA MET A 289 24.06 24.00 -18.78
C MET A 289 24.15 24.23 -20.29
N ASP A 290 23.12 23.87 -21.05
CA ASP A 290 23.13 23.94 -22.52
C ASP A 290 22.81 25.33 -23.07
N LYS A 291 21.99 26.10 -22.34
CA LYS A 291 21.34 27.33 -22.84
C LYS A 291 20.62 27.14 -24.20
N ASN A 292 20.24 25.90 -24.50
CA ASN A 292 19.58 25.49 -25.73
C ASN A 292 18.69 24.28 -25.41
N VAL A 293 17.47 24.26 -25.95
CA VAL A 293 16.51 23.14 -25.77
C VAL A 293 16.19 22.43 -27.09
N GLY A 294 16.78 22.88 -28.20
CA GLY A 294 16.63 22.30 -29.52
C GLY A 294 17.34 20.95 -29.72
N ALA A 295 17.43 20.53 -30.98
CA ALA A 295 18.01 19.25 -31.37
C ALA A 295 19.47 19.12 -30.89
N GLY A 296 19.76 18.01 -30.20
CA GLY A 296 21.08 17.72 -29.65
C GLY A 296 21.29 18.16 -28.20
N SER A 297 20.39 18.98 -27.62
CA SER A 297 20.45 19.35 -26.20
C SER A 297 20.29 18.13 -25.27
N ARG A 298 20.89 18.20 -24.08
CA ARG A 298 20.74 17.18 -23.02
C ARG A 298 19.27 17.04 -22.61
N VAL A 299 18.52 18.14 -22.62
CA VAL A 299 17.07 18.16 -22.34
C VAL A 299 16.30 17.33 -23.39
N GLN A 300 16.57 17.54 -24.68
CA GLN A 300 15.92 16.78 -25.74
C GLN A 300 16.28 15.29 -25.67
N GLN A 301 17.55 14.96 -25.36
CA GLN A 301 18.00 13.58 -25.17
C GLN A 301 17.26 12.91 -24.00
N LEU A 302 17.15 13.59 -22.86
CA LEU A 302 16.45 13.11 -21.67
C LEU A 302 14.97 12.85 -21.94
N CYS A 303 14.28 13.82 -22.54
CA CYS A 303 12.85 13.72 -22.84
C CYS A 303 12.55 12.66 -23.90
N THR A 304 13.44 12.46 -24.88
CA THR A 304 13.32 11.37 -25.86
C THR A 304 13.50 10.01 -25.19
N LYS A 305 14.50 9.86 -24.32
CA LYS A 305 14.77 8.61 -23.58
C LYS A 305 13.59 8.22 -22.68
N LEU A 306 12.99 9.20 -22.00
CA LEU A 306 11.87 9.00 -21.07
C LEU A 306 10.48 9.06 -21.73
N LYS A 307 10.41 9.23 -23.06
CA LYS A 307 9.16 9.33 -23.84
C LYS A 307 8.20 10.42 -23.33
N VAL A 308 8.76 11.57 -22.94
CA VAL A 308 7.97 12.72 -22.47
C VAL A 308 7.13 13.27 -23.61
N LEU A 309 5.85 13.55 -23.34
CA LEU A 309 4.94 14.11 -24.35
C LEU A 309 5.36 15.54 -24.71
N SER A 310 5.12 15.95 -25.96
CA SER A 310 5.50 17.29 -26.44
C SER A 310 4.88 18.43 -25.63
N GLU A 311 3.66 18.25 -25.12
CA GLU A 311 3.03 19.24 -24.23
C GLU A 311 3.72 19.29 -22.86
N GLN A 312 4.09 18.15 -22.28
CA GLN A 312 4.82 18.09 -21.01
C GLN A 312 6.23 18.70 -21.14
N PHE A 313 6.93 18.39 -22.23
CA PHE A 313 8.23 18.97 -22.55
C PHE A 313 8.20 20.50 -22.48
N ARG A 314 7.21 21.12 -23.13
CA ARG A 314 7.05 22.59 -23.16
C ARG A 314 6.91 23.18 -21.77
N TRP A 315 6.10 22.56 -20.92
CA TRP A 315 5.93 23.02 -19.54
C TRP A 315 7.19 22.84 -18.68
N LEU A 316 7.95 21.76 -18.90
CA LEU A 316 9.18 21.50 -18.16
C LEU A 316 10.29 22.50 -18.48
N VAL A 317 10.36 23.02 -19.71
CA VAL A 317 11.42 23.95 -20.14
C VAL A 317 11.07 25.42 -19.96
N LEU A 318 9.78 25.76 -19.83
CA LEU A 318 9.31 27.15 -19.79
C LEU A 318 9.87 27.94 -18.61
N GLU A 319 9.68 27.45 -17.38
CA GLU A 319 10.20 28.11 -16.19
C GLU A 319 11.74 28.24 -16.22
N PRO A 320 12.53 27.18 -16.52
CA PRO A 320 13.98 27.28 -16.63
C PRO A 320 14.46 28.32 -17.66
N LEU A 321 13.80 28.43 -18.81
CA LEU A 321 14.16 29.38 -19.87
C LEU A 321 13.85 30.83 -19.46
N VAL A 322 12.71 31.05 -18.80
CA VAL A 322 12.33 32.37 -18.25
C VAL A 322 13.33 32.80 -17.18
N LEU A 323 13.65 31.92 -16.23
CA LEU A 323 14.64 32.22 -15.18
C LEU A 323 16.06 32.41 -15.73
N GLY A 324 16.40 31.72 -16.82
CA GLY A 324 17.67 31.86 -17.53
C GLY A 324 17.73 33.06 -18.49
N ALA A 325 16.67 33.86 -18.59
CA ALA A 325 16.53 34.96 -19.54
C ALA A 325 16.84 34.57 -21.01
N ASN A 326 16.54 33.32 -21.38
CA ASN A 326 16.85 32.77 -22.70
C ASN A 326 15.67 32.95 -23.66
N TRP A 327 15.44 34.21 -24.06
CA TRP A 327 14.27 34.61 -24.85
C TRP A 327 14.20 33.98 -26.24
N VAL A 328 15.35 33.73 -26.88
CA VAL A 328 15.41 33.17 -28.24
C VAL A 328 14.88 31.74 -28.26
N GLU A 329 15.30 30.92 -27.29
CA GLU A 329 14.81 29.55 -27.13
C GLU A 329 13.38 29.53 -26.59
N LEU A 330 13.01 30.49 -25.75
CA LEU A 330 11.64 30.62 -25.29
C LEU A 330 10.68 30.88 -26.45
N ASP A 331 11.03 31.77 -27.39
CA ASP A 331 10.24 32.06 -28.58
C ASP A 331 10.13 30.85 -29.53
N SER A 332 11.19 30.03 -29.62
CA SER A 332 11.18 28.81 -30.44
C SER A 332 10.25 27.72 -29.87
N VAL A 333 10.13 27.67 -28.54
CA VAL A 333 9.24 26.75 -27.82
C VAL A 333 7.80 27.28 -27.76
N LEU A 334 7.63 28.59 -27.52
CA LEU A 334 6.36 29.30 -27.48
C LEU A 334 5.87 29.62 -28.90
N VAL A 335 5.35 28.61 -29.57
CA VAL A 335 4.64 28.84 -30.85
C VAL A 335 3.32 29.57 -30.60
N GLU A 336 2.91 30.44 -31.53
CA GLU A 336 1.63 31.17 -31.57
C GLU A 336 0.41 30.30 -31.19
N LYS A 337 0.44 29.00 -31.55
CA LYS A 337 -0.59 27.99 -31.19
C LYS A 337 -0.71 27.73 -29.68
N ILE A 338 0.37 27.85 -28.90
CA ILE A 338 0.35 27.66 -27.45
C ILE A 338 -0.24 28.88 -26.78
N ILE A 339 0.15 30.08 -27.22
CA ILE A 339 -0.41 31.32 -26.69
C ILE A 339 -1.90 31.39 -27.05
N ALA A 340 -2.27 31.03 -28.28
CA ALA A 340 -3.68 30.89 -28.68
C ALA A 340 -4.44 29.85 -27.83
N LYS A 341 -3.83 28.70 -27.50
CA LYS A 341 -4.44 27.67 -26.62
C LYS A 341 -4.55 28.16 -25.17
N TYR A 342 -3.58 28.91 -24.67
CA TYR A 342 -3.63 29.53 -23.34
C TYR A 342 -4.74 30.59 -23.28
N LEU A 343 -4.79 31.48 -24.26
CA LEU A 343 -5.84 32.49 -24.43
C LEU A 343 -7.23 31.83 -24.52
N SER A 344 -7.38 30.71 -25.26
CA SER A 344 -8.65 29.98 -25.34
C SER A 344 -9.13 29.36 -24.01
N ARG A 345 -8.26 29.28 -23.00
CA ARG A 345 -8.59 28.80 -21.65
C ARG A 345 -8.86 29.94 -20.66
N CYS A 346 -8.62 31.20 -21.05
CA CYS A 346 -9.05 32.35 -20.26
C CYS A 346 -10.58 32.39 -20.26
N ALA A 347 -11.18 32.41 -19.07
CA ALA A 347 -12.64 32.41 -18.92
C ALA A 347 -13.27 33.77 -19.24
N ASP A 348 -12.49 34.86 -19.14
CA ASP A 348 -12.93 36.22 -19.40
C ASP A 348 -12.41 36.71 -20.77
N PRO A 349 -13.31 37.04 -21.72
CA PRO A 349 -12.95 37.63 -23.01
C PRO A 349 -12.18 38.95 -22.88
N HIS A 350 -12.43 39.71 -21.82
CA HIS A 350 -11.78 41.00 -21.60
C HIS A 350 -10.33 40.85 -21.12
N GLU A 351 -10.08 39.88 -20.22
CA GLU A 351 -8.73 39.50 -19.81
C GLU A 351 -7.95 38.91 -20.98
N MET A 352 -8.62 38.12 -21.83
CA MET A 352 -8.01 37.53 -23.03
C MET A 352 -7.59 38.60 -24.05
N THR A 353 -8.43 39.61 -24.31
CA THR A 353 -8.13 40.71 -25.24
C THR A 353 -7.02 41.61 -24.71
N GLU A 354 -7.00 41.90 -23.40
CA GLU A 354 -5.92 42.65 -22.75
C GLU A 354 -4.59 41.91 -22.84
N VAL A 355 -4.58 40.61 -22.51
CA VAL A 355 -3.37 39.79 -22.57
C VAL A 355 -2.89 39.63 -24.02
N ALA A 356 -3.79 39.40 -24.98
CA ALA A 356 -3.45 39.33 -26.40
C ALA A 356 -2.88 40.66 -26.93
N ALA A 357 -3.43 41.80 -26.51
CA ALA A 357 -2.92 43.12 -26.87
C ALA A 357 -1.54 43.39 -26.24
N ARG A 358 -1.34 43.02 -24.96
CA ARG A 358 -0.04 43.12 -24.28
C ARG A 358 1.03 42.25 -24.92
N LEU A 359 0.65 41.10 -25.45
CA LEU A 359 1.52 40.20 -26.21
C LEU A 359 1.63 40.57 -27.71
N ARG A 360 1.01 41.69 -28.13
CA ARG A 360 0.99 42.19 -29.53
C ARG A 360 0.41 41.20 -30.55
N MET A 361 -0.45 40.29 -30.10
CA MET A 361 -1.17 39.33 -30.94
C MET A 361 -2.50 39.91 -31.42
N TYR A 362 -2.41 40.99 -32.19
CA TYR A 362 -3.57 41.78 -32.63
C TYR A 362 -4.55 40.98 -33.49
N SER A 363 -4.09 39.98 -34.25
CA SER A 363 -4.95 39.07 -35.02
C SER A 363 -5.87 38.24 -34.13
N VAL A 364 -5.39 37.80 -32.97
CA VAL A 364 -6.16 37.00 -32.00
C VAL A 364 -7.11 37.90 -31.20
N ALA A 365 -6.63 39.08 -30.76
CA ALA A 365 -7.48 40.06 -30.07
C ALA A 365 -8.68 40.51 -30.93
N VAL A 366 -8.45 40.73 -32.23
CA VAL A 366 -9.52 41.12 -33.17
C VAL A 366 -10.51 39.97 -33.41
N GLN A 367 -10.04 38.72 -33.49
CA GLN A 367 -10.93 37.56 -33.65
C GLN A 367 -11.84 37.34 -32.43
N THR A 368 -11.37 37.68 -31.23
CA THR A 368 -12.13 37.52 -29.99
C THR A 368 -13.15 38.64 -29.79
N ASP A 369 -12.81 39.89 -30.16
CA ASP A 369 -13.76 41.00 -30.18
C ASP A 369 -14.89 40.80 -31.21
N LEU A 370 -14.55 40.23 -32.38
CA LEU A 370 -15.55 39.94 -33.45
C LEU A 370 -16.46 38.75 -33.13
N GLY A 371 -16.08 37.88 -32.20
CA GLY A 371 -16.92 36.77 -31.74
C GLY A 371 -18.14 37.24 -30.94
N ASP A 372 -18.02 38.35 -30.23
CA ASP A 372 -19.13 39.00 -29.51
C ASP A 372 -20.02 39.86 -30.44
N GLU A 373 -19.49 40.35 -31.56
CA GLU A 373 -20.30 41.13 -32.53
C GLU A 373 -21.16 40.25 -33.45
N ALA A 374 -20.92 38.94 -33.54
CA ALA A 374 -21.69 38.04 -34.41
C ALA A 374 -23.13 37.74 -33.89
N PHE A 375 -23.51 38.24 -32.70
CA PHE A 375 -24.86 38.11 -32.15
C PHE A 375 -25.69 39.40 -32.14
N ILE A 376 -25.23 40.48 -32.78
CA ILE A 376 -26.01 41.72 -32.87
C ILE A 376 -26.57 41.89 -34.29
N SER A 377 -27.85 41.50 -34.42
CA SER A 377 -28.73 41.85 -35.54
C SER A 377 -28.64 43.36 -35.86
N PRO A 378 -28.70 43.78 -37.14
CA PRO A 378 -28.31 45.12 -37.57
C PRO A 378 -29.43 46.12 -37.25
N ALA A 379 -29.41 46.68 -36.05
CA ALA A 379 -30.19 47.85 -35.72
C ALA A 379 -29.57 48.59 -34.55
N GLN A 380 -28.52 49.36 -34.82
CA GLN A 380 -28.45 50.77 -34.41
C GLN A 380 -27.10 51.35 -34.84
N SER A 381 -27.17 52.08 -35.96
CA SER A 381 -26.19 53.09 -36.32
C SER A 381 -26.00 54.08 -35.16
N SER A 382 -24.77 54.25 -34.69
CA SER A 382 -24.07 55.55 -34.64
C SER A 382 -23.00 55.55 -33.55
N ARG A 383 -21.73 55.42 -33.96
CA ARG A 383 -20.66 56.36 -33.57
C ARG A 383 -19.37 56.04 -34.35
N PRO A 384 -18.60 57.06 -34.74
CA PRO A 384 -17.62 56.94 -35.80
C PRO A 384 -16.28 56.38 -35.31
N LEU A 385 -15.68 55.56 -36.18
CA LEU A 385 -14.29 55.12 -36.17
C LEU A 385 -13.33 56.29 -35.90
N ARG A 386 -12.65 56.28 -34.75
CA ARG A 386 -11.40 57.02 -34.58
C ARG A 386 -10.24 56.16 -35.06
N ILE A 387 -9.88 56.38 -36.31
CA ILE A 387 -8.60 55.99 -36.89
C ILE A 387 -7.51 56.78 -36.14
N LEU A 388 -6.72 56.10 -35.30
CA LEU A 388 -5.44 56.63 -34.83
C LEU A 388 -4.34 56.05 -35.72
N ARG A 389 -3.97 56.85 -36.73
CA ARG A 389 -2.63 56.82 -37.32
C ARG A 389 -1.75 57.72 -36.47
N GLN A 390 -0.77 57.15 -35.79
CA GLN A 390 0.66 57.51 -35.84
C GLN A 390 1.47 56.57 -34.97
#